data_AF-A0A3D6DHU4-F1
#
_entry.id   AF-A0A3D6DHU4-F1
#
_cell.length_a   1.000
_cell.length_b   1.000
_cell.length_c   1.000
_cell.angle_alpha   90.00
_cell.angle_beta   90.00
_cell.angle_gamma   90.00
#
_symmetry.space_group_name_H-M   'P 1'
#
loop_
_entity.id
_entity.type
_entity.pdbx_description
1 polymer ?
#
loop_
_entity_poly.entity_id
_entity_poly.type
_entity_poly.pdbx_seq_one_letter_code
_entity_poly.pdbx_strand_id
1 'polypeptide(L)'
;KMSPAKQEALLEAYFGEEGIGYNIIRTSIHSCDFGLGSHTYIEEGDSALATFSIAPDTVKRIPMIKRAAEMVGEDLVFYASPWSPPAFMKTNQNMLYGGSLLPEFYGAWAQYFVKFIEAYEAQGLPVWGVTIQNEPMAVQRWESCIYTAEQERDFLKFHLGPAMEAAGFGDKNIVVWDHNRDL
;
A
#
# COMPACT_ATOMS: atom_id res chain seq x y z
N LYS A 1 -10.70 17.43 -14.60
CA LYS A 1 -9.79 17.88 -13.51
C LYS A 1 -10.30 19.21 -12.96
N MET A 2 -10.14 19.46 -11.66
CA MET A 2 -10.57 20.70 -10.98
C MET A 2 -9.49 21.78 -11.06
N SER A 3 -9.89 23.06 -10.98
CA SER A 3 -8.95 24.19 -10.83
C SER A 3 -8.24 24.14 -9.46
N PRO A 4 -7.06 24.78 -9.29
CA PRO A 4 -6.35 24.80 -8.02
C PRO A 4 -7.21 25.25 -6.84
N ALA A 5 -7.97 26.35 -7.01
CA ALA A 5 -8.87 26.86 -5.97
C ALA A 5 -9.97 25.86 -5.56
N LYS A 6 -10.51 25.10 -6.53
CA LYS A 6 -11.50 24.05 -6.21
C LYS A 6 -10.86 22.83 -5.55
N GLN A 7 -9.61 22.50 -5.89
CA GLN A 7 -8.88 21.43 -5.19
C GLN A 7 -8.60 21.82 -3.74
N GLU A 8 -8.23 23.09 -3.50
CA GLU A 8 -8.04 23.61 -2.16
C GLU A 8 -9.33 23.54 -1.33
N ALA A 9 -10.43 24.06 -1.85
CA ALA A 9 -11.73 23.98 -1.18
C ALA A 9 -12.19 22.54 -0.90
N LEU A 10 -11.80 21.58 -1.75
CA LEU A 10 -12.08 20.15 -1.51
C LEU A 10 -11.24 19.60 -0.36
N LEU A 11 -9.94 19.91 -0.33
CA LEU A 11 -9.05 19.44 0.73
C LEU A 11 -9.43 20.07 2.08
N GLU A 12 -9.72 21.38 2.09
CA GLU A 12 -10.18 22.09 3.28
C GLU A 12 -11.47 21.46 3.85
N ALA A 13 -12.44 21.16 2.99
CA ALA A 13 -13.70 20.57 3.43
C ALA A 13 -13.52 19.18 4.08
N TYR A 14 -12.51 18.40 3.68
CA TYR A 14 -12.24 17.08 4.25
C TYR A 14 -11.29 17.11 5.43
N PHE A 15 -10.16 17.82 5.32
CA PHE A 15 -9.00 17.72 6.21
C PHE A 15 -8.72 19.00 7.00
N GLY A 16 -9.26 20.13 6.58
CA GLY A 16 -9.04 21.42 7.23
C GLY A 16 -9.84 21.58 8.52
N GLU A 17 -9.43 22.54 9.35
CA GLU A 17 -10.03 22.83 10.66
C GLU A 17 -11.50 23.25 10.54
N GLU A 18 -11.87 23.92 9.43
CA GLU A 18 -13.25 24.35 9.15
C GLU A 18 -14.08 23.28 8.41
N GLY A 19 -13.47 22.12 8.11
CA GLY A 19 -14.06 20.99 7.42
C GLY A 19 -14.67 19.94 8.36
N ILE A 20 -14.68 18.68 7.91
CA ILE A 20 -15.13 17.54 8.71
C ILE A 20 -13.99 16.81 9.45
N GLY A 21 -12.76 17.35 9.40
CA GLY A 21 -11.64 16.90 10.23
C GLY A 21 -11.21 15.45 10.01
N TYR A 22 -11.19 14.95 8.77
CA TYR A 22 -10.59 13.65 8.49
C TYR A 22 -9.11 13.66 8.85
N ASN A 23 -8.66 12.65 9.61
CA ASN A 23 -7.25 12.48 9.97
C ASN A 23 -6.67 11.14 9.49
N ILE A 24 -7.46 10.32 8.80
CA ILE A 24 -7.04 9.02 8.28
C ILE A 24 -6.93 9.10 6.76
N ILE A 25 -5.78 8.72 6.22
CA ILE A 25 -5.56 8.59 4.77
C ILE A 25 -5.07 7.17 4.48
N ARG A 26 -5.86 6.42 3.71
CA ARG A 26 -5.44 5.14 3.13
C ARG A 26 -4.95 5.37 1.71
N THR A 27 -3.85 4.73 1.33
CA THR A 27 -3.45 4.62 -0.09
C THR A 27 -3.18 3.16 -0.49
N SER A 28 -3.01 2.94 -1.79
CA SER A 28 -2.57 1.64 -2.31
C SER A 28 -1.06 1.59 -2.44
N ILE A 29 -0.48 0.44 -2.09
CA ILE A 29 0.86 0.08 -2.56
C ILE A 29 0.68 -0.29 -4.04
N HIS A 30 1.25 0.53 -4.92
CA HIS A 30 1.12 0.55 -6.39
C HIS A 30 -0.35 0.54 -6.91
N SER A 31 -0.63 -0.10 -8.05
CA SER A 31 -1.96 -0.07 -8.67
C SER A 31 -3.07 -0.78 -7.87
N CYS A 32 -4.29 -0.28 -8.09
CA CYS A 32 -5.57 -0.90 -7.75
C CYS A 32 -6.58 -0.58 -8.86
N ASP A 33 -7.83 -1.00 -8.69
CA ASP A 33 -8.94 -0.80 -9.62
C ASP A 33 -9.27 0.66 -9.93
N PHE A 34 -9.00 1.59 -9.00
CA PHE A 34 -9.16 3.03 -9.21
C PHE A 34 -7.93 3.69 -9.88
N GLY A 35 -6.97 2.88 -10.37
CA GLY A 35 -5.83 3.33 -11.16
C GLY A 35 -6.14 3.53 -12.65
N LEU A 36 -5.19 4.10 -13.40
CA LEU A 36 -5.29 4.21 -14.86
C LEU A 36 -4.88 2.92 -15.59
N GLY A 37 -4.34 1.95 -14.87
CA GLY A 37 -3.84 0.68 -15.36
C GLY A 37 -2.94 0.01 -14.32
N SER A 38 -2.77 -1.30 -14.49
CA SER A 38 -1.92 -2.09 -13.61
C SER A 38 -0.46 -1.71 -13.75
N HIS A 39 0.21 -1.53 -12.61
CA HIS A 39 1.63 -1.28 -12.52
C HIS A 39 2.13 -1.68 -11.14
N THR A 40 3.43 -1.96 -11.04
CA THR A 40 4.14 -2.13 -9.77
C THR A 40 5.22 -1.05 -9.65
N TYR A 41 6.03 -1.11 -8.61
CA TYR A 41 7.20 -0.25 -8.43
C TYR A 41 8.48 -0.89 -8.95
N ILE A 42 8.43 -2.10 -9.50
CA ILE A 42 9.60 -2.80 -10.06
C ILE A 42 9.34 -3.20 -11.52
N GLU A 43 10.41 -3.47 -12.25
CA GLU A 43 10.32 -4.14 -13.54
C GLU A 43 9.92 -5.62 -13.36
N GLU A 44 9.17 -6.13 -14.32
CA GLU A 44 8.68 -7.51 -14.28
C GLU A 44 9.85 -8.51 -14.27
N GLY A 45 9.88 -9.41 -13.29
CA GLY A 45 10.94 -10.40 -13.09
C GLY A 45 12.06 -9.98 -12.12
N ASP A 46 12.08 -8.72 -11.65
CA ASP A 46 13.10 -8.23 -10.72
C ASP A 46 12.86 -8.66 -9.26
N SER A 47 13.16 -9.93 -8.98
CA SER A 47 13.08 -10.48 -7.61
C SER A 47 14.05 -9.84 -6.60
N ALA A 48 15.09 -9.13 -7.08
CA ALA A 48 16.07 -8.45 -6.24
C ALA A 48 15.62 -7.04 -5.82
N LEU A 49 14.52 -6.53 -6.38
CA LEU A 49 13.98 -5.18 -6.15
C LEU A 49 14.98 -4.07 -6.50
N ALA A 50 15.89 -4.32 -7.44
CA ALA A 50 16.92 -3.37 -7.86
C ALA A 50 16.33 -2.16 -8.62
N THR A 51 15.19 -2.36 -9.25
CA THR A 51 14.47 -1.35 -10.06
C THR A 51 13.38 -0.61 -9.28
N PHE A 52 13.28 -0.85 -7.97
CA PHE A 52 12.22 -0.30 -7.13
C PHE A 52 12.13 1.24 -7.22
N SER A 53 10.96 1.75 -7.61
CA SER A 53 10.69 3.17 -7.73
C SER A 53 9.20 3.52 -7.57
N ILE A 54 8.92 4.47 -6.67
CA ILE A 54 7.59 5.06 -6.49
C ILE A 54 7.29 6.19 -7.50
N ALA A 55 8.07 6.32 -8.57
CA ALA A 55 7.90 7.39 -9.58
C ALA A 55 6.46 7.53 -10.12
N PRO A 56 5.65 6.46 -10.32
CA PRO A 56 4.24 6.62 -10.71
C PRO A 56 3.42 7.47 -9.73
N ASP A 57 3.75 7.39 -8.43
CA ASP A 57 2.98 8.03 -7.36
C ASP A 57 3.36 9.50 -7.14
N THR A 58 4.60 9.88 -7.48
CA THR A 58 5.12 11.24 -7.29
C THR A 58 4.45 12.26 -8.21
N VAL A 59 3.76 11.82 -9.27
CA VAL A 59 3.11 12.70 -10.25
C VAL A 59 1.84 13.34 -9.69
N LYS A 60 1.03 12.59 -8.92
CA LYS A 60 -0.28 13.09 -8.43
C LYS A 60 -0.66 12.59 -7.04
N ARG A 61 -0.41 11.31 -6.76
CA ARG A 61 -0.85 10.67 -5.51
C ARG A 61 -0.15 11.31 -4.31
N ILE A 62 1.18 11.32 -4.31
CA ILE A 62 1.98 11.89 -3.22
C ILE A 62 1.75 13.40 -3.08
N PRO A 63 1.77 14.23 -4.14
CA PRO A 63 1.47 15.65 -4.02
C PRO A 63 0.09 15.95 -3.39
N MET A 64 -0.93 15.14 -3.68
CA MET A 64 -2.27 15.32 -3.09
C MET A 64 -2.30 14.86 -1.63
N ILE A 65 -1.71 13.71 -1.31
CA ILE A 65 -1.63 13.19 0.06
C ILE A 65 -0.86 14.17 0.94
N LYS A 66 0.26 14.74 0.47
CA LYS A 66 1.03 15.72 1.24
C LYS A 66 0.23 16.97 1.61
N ARG A 67 -0.53 17.52 0.67
CA ARG A 67 -1.39 18.68 0.95
C ARG A 67 -2.46 18.36 2.00
N ALA A 68 -3.06 17.17 1.93
CA ALA A 68 -4.01 16.72 2.94
C ALA A 68 -3.32 16.48 4.30
N ALA A 69 -2.16 15.81 4.31
CA ALA A 69 -1.37 15.53 5.50
C ALA A 69 -0.92 16.81 6.22
N GLU A 70 -0.53 17.84 5.47
CA GLU A 70 -0.15 19.15 6.02
C GLU A 70 -1.31 19.84 6.75
N MET A 71 -2.56 19.67 6.29
CA MET A 71 -3.76 20.21 6.96
C MET A 71 -4.09 19.44 8.24
N VAL A 72 -3.82 18.13 8.27
CA VAL A 72 -4.09 17.28 9.45
C VAL A 72 -3.03 17.47 10.55
N GLY A 73 -1.75 17.62 10.17
CA GLY A 73 -0.66 17.79 11.13
C GLY A 73 -0.33 16.50 11.90
N GLU A 74 -0.16 16.61 13.22
CA GLU A 74 0.36 15.54 14.08
C GLU A 74 -0.63 14.37 14.28
N ASP A 75 -1.93 14.59 14.08
CA ASP A 75 -2.98 13.58 14.27
C ASP A 75 -3.14 12.62 13.06
N LEU A 76 -2.27 12.74 12.05
CA LEU A 76 -2.34 11.98 10.81
C LEU A 76 -2.11 10.49 11.02
N VAL A 77 -3.08 9.68 10.60
CA VAL A 77 -2.97 8.24 10.42
C VAL A 77 -2.88 7.94 8.93
N PHE A 78 -1.64 7.85 8.41
CA PHE A 78 -1.39 7.48 7.01
C PHE A 78 -0.99 6.01 6.88
N TYR A 79 -1.76 5.21 6.15
CA TYR A 79 -1.48 3.78 5.97
C TYR A 79 -1.71 3.31 4.54
N ALA A 80 -1.16 2.14 4.21
CA ALA A 80 -1.26 1.60 2.87
C ALA A 80 -1.57 0.09 2.82
N SER A 81 -2.20 -0.32 1.73
CA SER A 81 -2.57 -1.71 1.48
C SER A 81 -2.18 -2.10 0.05
N PRO A 82 -1.60 -3.28 -0.19
CA PRO A 82 -1.41 -3.78 -1.55
C PRO A 82 -2.67 -4.49 -2.03
N TRP A 83 -2.97 -4.39 -3.34
CA TRP A 83 -4.02 -5.20 -3.97
C TRP A 83 -3.46 -6.49 -4.57
N SER A 84 -2.20 -6.52 -4.98
CA SER A 84 -1.58 -7.70 -5.56
C SER A 84 -0.06 -7.59 -5.53
N PRO A 85 0.71 -8.66 -5.31
CA PRO A 85 2.11 -8.71 -5.69
C PRO A 85 2.32 -8.55 -7.22
N PRO A 86 3.56 -8.30 -7.67
CA PRO A 86 3.95 -8.39 -9.09
C PRO A 86 3.56 -9.74 -9.72
N ALA A 87 3.28 -9.74 -11.02
CA ALA A 87 2.72 -10.90 -11.71
C ALA A 87 3.64 -12.14 -11.59
N PHE A 88 4.94 -12.01 -11.86
CA PHE A 88 5.90 -13.11 -11.73
C PHE A 88 6.02 -13.69 -10.31
N MET A 89 5.57 -12.97 -9.28
CA MET A 89 5.57 -13.47 -7.90
C MET A 89 4.36 -14.35 -7.57
N LYS A 90 3.41 -14.50 -8.49
CA LYS A 90 2.11 -15.12 -8.23
C LYS A 90 1.93 -16.44 -8.97
N THR A 91 1.16 -17.35 -8.37
CA THR A 91 0.83 -18.67 -8.92
C THR A 91 0.16 -18.62 -10.29
N ASN A 92 -0.56 -17.54 -10.60
CA ASN A 92 -1.27 -17.33 -11.87
C ASN A 92 -0.50 -16.43 -12.86
N GLN A 93 0.71 -15.97 -12.51
CA GLN A 93 1.52 -15.04 -13.32
C GLN A 93 0.73 -13.80 -13.78
N ASN A 94 -0.21 -13.32 -12.95
CA ASN A 94 -1.09 -12.21 -13.28
C ASN A 94 -1.46 -11.41 -12.03
N MET A 95 -1.39 -10.08 -12.09
CA MET A 95 -1.82 -9.22 -10.98
C MET A 95 -3.33 -9.32 -10.72
N LEU A 96 -4.12 -9.63 -11.75
CA LEU A 96 -5.57 -9.72 -11.71
C LEU A 96 -6.02 -11.16 -11.44
N TYR A 97 -7.32 -11.34 -11.18
CA TYR A 97 -7.97 -12.65 -11.10
C TYR A 97 -7.43 -13.56 -9.99
N GLY A 98 -7.11 -12.97 -8.83
CA GLY A 98 -6.63 -13.70 -7.67
C GLY A 98 -5.25 -14.30 -7.89
N GLY A 99 -5.13 -15.62 -7.76
CA GLY A 99 -3.84 -16.28 -7.52
C GLY A 99 -3.33 -16.01 -6.10
N SER A 100 -2.18 -16.56 -5.77
CA SER A 100 -1.53 -16.38 -4.46
C SER A 100 -0.05 -16.09 -4.63
N LEU A 101 0.54 -15.45 -3.63
CA LEU A 101 1.98 -15.26 -3.57
C LEU A 101 2.68 -16.63 -3.50
N LEU A 102 3.69 -16.84 -4.36
CA LEU A 102 4.51 -18.03 -4.33
C LEU A 102 5.49 -17.98 -3.13
N PRO A 103 5.67 -19.09 -2.38
CA PRO A 103 6.53 -19.13 -1.18
C PRO A 103 7.96 -18.60 -1.38
N GLU A 104 8.56 -18.87 -2.54
CA GLU A 104 9.91 -18.39 -2.87
C GLU A 104 10.05 -16.87 -2.89
N PHE A 105 8.96 -16.13 -3.06
CA PHE A 105 8.96 -14.66 -3.07
C PHE A 105 8.51 -14.03 -1.75
N TYR A 106 8.27 -14.80 -0.69
CA TYR A 106 7.83 -14.22 0.59
C TYR A 106 8.87 -13.23 1.16
N GLY A 107 10.16 -13.57 1.05
CA GLY A 107 11.23 -12.67 1.47
C GLY A 107 11.30 -11.38 0.63
N ALA A 108 11.22 -11.51 -0.70
CA ALA A 108 11.23 -10.36 -1.60
C ALA A 108 9.98 -9.47 -1.40
N TRP A 109 8.81 -10.07 -1.22
CA TRP A 109 7.58 -9.32 -0.98
C TRP A 109 7.61 -8.58 0.36
N ALA A 110 8.14 -9.18 1.43
CA ALA A 110 8.35 -8.49 2.70
C ALA A 110 9.29 -7.27 2.56
N GLN A 111 10.38 -7.41 1.81
CA GLN A 111 11.30 -6.29 1.51
C GLN A 111 10.66 -5.21 0.64
N TYR A 112 9.66 -5.57 -0.17
CA TYR A 112 8.89 -4.60 -0.95
C TYR A 112 8.11 -3.63 -0.05
N PHE A 113 7.54 -4.09 1.07
CA PHE A 113 6.90 -3.22 2.07
C PHE A 113 7.90 -2.27 2.72
N VAL A 114 9.07 -2.78 3.12
CA VAL A 114 10.15 -1.96 3.68
C VAL A 114 10.52 -0.83 2.73
N LYS A 115 10.79 -1.15 1.46
CA LYS A 115 11.11 -0.15 0.43
C LYS A 115 9.99 0.85 0.19
N PHE A 116 8.73 0.43 0.26
CA PHE A 116 7.59 1.34 0.16
C PHE A 116 7.59 2.35 1.31
N ILE A 117 7.76 1.88 2.56
CA ILE A 117 7.78 2.74 3.74
C ILE A 117 8.96 3.71 3.68
N GLU A 118 10.17 3.24 3.40
CA GLU A 118 11.36 4.07 3.21
C GLU A 118 11.11 5.16 2.15
N ALA A 119 10.54 4.78 1.00
CA ALA A 119 10.32 5.70 -0.10
C ALA A 119 9.25 6.75 0.21
N TYR A 120 8.16 6.39 0.90
CA TYR A 120 7.11 7.33 1.29
C TYR A 120 7.54 8.24 2.46
N GLU A 121 8.26 7.72 3.45
CA GLU A 121 8.82 8.53 4.53
C GLU A 121 9.89 9.51 4.01
N ALA A 122 10.69 9.12 3.01
CA ALA A 122 11.60 10.03 2.32
C ALA A 122 10.88 11.18 1.57
N GLN A 123 9.59 11.06 1.30
CA GLN A 123 8.76 12.15 0.77
C GLN A 123 8.15 13.04 1.87
N GLY A 124 8.41 12.74 3.14
CA GLY A 124 7.86 13.43 4.30
C GLY A 124 6.47 12.96 4.71
N LEU A 125 6.07 11.73 4.32
CA LEU A 125 4.80 11.12 4.75
C LEU A 125 5.07 10.08 5.83
N PRO A 126 4.79 10.36 7.12
CA PRO A 126 5.01 9.40 8.19
C PRO A 126 4.02 8.24 8.06
N VAL A 127 4.51 7.05 7.75
CA VAL A 127 3.64 5.88 7.62
C VAL A 127 3.30 5.37 9.02
N TRP A 128 2.01 5.31 9.35
CA TRP A 128 1.49 4.74 10.59
C TRP A 128 1.52 3.20 10.57
N GLY A 129 1.26 2.62 9.40
CA GLY A 129 1.21 1.18 9.24
C GLY A 129 0.80 0.72 7.84
N VAL A 130 0.65 -0.59 7.70
CA VAL A 130 0.22 -1.26 6.47
C VAL A 130 -0.80 -2.36 6.76
N THR A 131 -1.58 -2.74 5.75
CA THR A 131 -2.29 -4.03 5.76
C THR A 131 -1.53 -5.05 4.93
N ILE A 132 -1.61 -6.35 5.27
CA ILE A 132 -0.85 -7.38 4.54
C ILE A 132 -1.36 -7.53 3.11
N GLN A 133 -2.67 -7.50 2.92
CA GLN A 133 -3.32 -7.70 1.63
C GLN A 133 -4.72 -7.10 1.70
N ASN A 134 -5.08 -6.25 0.75
CA ASN A 134 -6.45 -5.85 0.55
C ASN A 134 -7.28 -7.07 0.15
N GLU A 135 -8.35 -7.36 0.89
CA GLU A 135 -9.31 -8.39 0.57
C GLU A 135 -8.71 -9.78 0.23
N PRO A 136 -7.97 -10.43 1.16
CA PRO A 136 -7.23 -11.67 0.92
C PRO A 136 -8.09 -12.89 0.56
N MET A 137 -9.42 -12.80 0.62
CA MET A 137 -10.32 -13.87 0.20
C MET A 137 -11.03 -13.59 -1.13
N ALA A 138 -10.79 -12.43 -1.74
CA ALA A 138 -11.48 -12.03 -2.95
C ALA A 138 -10.69 -12.34 -4.22
N VAL A 139 -11.34 -13.04 -5.16
CA VAL A 139 -10.88 -13.15 -6.56
C VAL A 139 -11.58 -12.07 -7.35
N GLN A 140 -10.84 -11.07 -7.83
CA GLN A 140 -11.40 -9.90 -8.50
C GLN A 140 -10.97 -9.81 -9.97
N ARG A 141 -11.75 -9.09 -10.78
CA ARG A 141 -11.36 -8.77 -12.18
C ARG A 141 -10.26 -7.70 -12.27
N TRP A 142 -9.97 -7.05 -11.15
CA TRP A 142 -8.85 -6.14 -10.94
C TRP A 142 -7.78 -6.82 -10.06
N GLU A 143 -6.77 -6.06 -9.64
CA GLU A 143 -5.68 -6.53 -8.78
C GLU A 143 -6.23 -7.22 -7.53
N SER A 144 -5.84 -8.48 -7.32
CA SER A 144 -6.26 -9.28 -6.17
C SER A 144 -5.25 -10.39 -5.91
N CYS A 145 -5.08 -10.79 -4.64
CA CYS A 145 -4.21 -11.90 -4.26
C CYS A 145 -4.81 -12.61 -3.05
N ILE A 146 -4.90 -13.94 -3.12
CA ILE A 146 -5.50 -14.78 -2.10
C ILE A 146 -4.46 -15.18 -1.06
N TYR A 147 -4.81 -14.98 0.21
CA TYR A 147 -4.11 -15.55 1.37
C TYR A 147 -5.12 -16.32 2.21
N THR A 148 -4.80 -17.56 2.58
CA THR A 148 -5.48 -18.19 3.72
C THR A 148 -5.04 -17.53 5.03
N ALA A 149 -5.79 -17.73 6.10
CA ALA A 149 -5.42 -17.24 7.43
C ALA A 149 -4.04 -17.76 7.87
N GLU A 150 -3.69 -19.01 7.54
CA GLU A 150 -2.36 -19.58 7.82
C GLU A 150 -1.27 -18.92 6.99
N GLN A 151 -1.53 -18.66 5.70
CA GLN A 151 -0.57 -17.98 4.84
C GLN A 151 -0.33 -16.53 5.30
N GLU A 152 -1.39 -15.80 5.65
CA GLU A 152 -1.29 -14.44 6.17
C GLU A 152 -0.51 -14.41 7.51
N ARG A 153 -0.84 -15.33 8.44
CA ARG A 153 -0.11 -15.51 9.70
C ARG A 153 1.36 -15.82 9.47
N ASP A 154 1.67 -16.77 8.60
CA ASP A 154 3.04 -17.25 8.39
C ASP A 154 3.87 -16.22 7.62
N PHE A 155 3.27 -15.51 6.66
CA PHE A 155 3.90 -14.36 6.01
C PHE A 155 4.25 -13.27 7.04
N LEU A 156 3.31 -12.92 7.92
CA LEU A 156 3.56 -11.96 8.99
C LEU A 156 4.68 -12.42 9.93
N LYS A 157 4.57 -13.62 10.47
CA LYS A 157 5.45 -14.14 11.52
C LYS A 157 6.88 -14.39 11.02
N PHE A 158 7.03 -14.93 9.83
CA PHE A 158 8.32 -15.43 9.34
C PHE A 158 8.99 -14.52 8.31
N HIS A 159 8.27 -13.53 7.77
CA HIS A 159 8.80 -12.66 6.71
C HIS A 159 8.58 -11.17 6.97
N LEU A 160 7.33 -10.69 6.97
CA LEU A 160 7.05 -9.25 7.05
C LEU A 160 7.48 -8.67 8.40
N GLY A 161 7.10 -9.28 9.53
CA GLY A 161 7.47 -8.82 10.87
C GLY A 161 8.99 -8.71 11.05
N PRO A 162 9.77 -9.79 10.82
CA PRO A 162 11.23 -9.74 10.90
C PRO A 162 11.87 -8.73 9.94
N ALA A 163 11.34 -8.56 8.72
CA ALA A 163 11.86 -7.57 7.77
C ALA A 163 11.63 -6.13 8.25
N MET A 164 10.45 -5.85 8.79
CA MET A 164 10.10 -4.55 9.37
C MET A 164 10.98 -4.24 10.59
N GLU A 165 11.17 -5.20 11.50
CA GLU A 165 12.03 -5.04 12.67
C GLU A 165 13.49 -4.78 12.27
N ALA A 166 14.03 -5.56 11.32
CA ALA A 166 15.40 -5.40 10.82
C ALA A 166 15.63 -4.04 10.13
N ALA A 167 14.60 -3.47 9.52
CA ALA A 167 14.65 -2.15 8.88
C ALA A 167 14.45 -0.98 9.87
N GLY A 168 14.19 -1.26 11.16
CA GLY A 168 13.91 -0.23 12.16
C GLY A 168 12.46 0.25 12.19
N PHE A 169 11.55 -0.48 11.54
CA PHE A 169 10.10 -0.21 11.47
C PHE A 169 9.27 -1.09 12.40
N GLY A 170 9.87 -1.59 13.49
CA GLY A 170 9.18 -2.44 14.47
C GLY A 170 8.06 -1.73 15.24
N ASP A 171 7.98 -0.40 15.17
CA ASP A 171 6.93 0.44 15.74
C ASP A 171 5.73 0.65 14.80
N LYS A 172 5.85 0.29 13.52
CA LYS A 172 4.78 0.45 12.53
C LYS A 172 3.68 -0.60 12.74
N ASN A 173 2.43 -0.18 12.56
CA ASN A 173 1.30 -1.08 12.71
C ASN A 173 1.17 -2.01 11.49
N ILE A 174 0.83 -3.28 11.74
CA ILE A 174 0.45 -4.24 10.69
C ILE A 174 -0.95 -4.74 10.99
N VAL A 175 -1.87 -4.48 10.05
CA VAL A 175 -3.27 -4.91 10.15
C VAL A 175 -3.48 -6.12 9.24
N VAL A 176 -4.07 -7.17 9.80
CA VAL A 176 -4.47 -8.39 9.06
C VAL A 176 -5.92 -8.25 8.58
N TRP A 177 -6.39 -9.24 7.82
CA TRP A 177 -7.74 -9.35 7.31
C TRP A 177 -8.10 -8.36 6.22
N ASP A 178 -8.17 -7.04 6.51
CA ASP A 178 -8.53 -5.97 5.55
C ASP A 178 -9.66 -6.38 4.58
N HIS A 179 -10.71 -7.00 5.13
CA HIS A 179 -11.83 -7.57 4.40
C HIS A 179 -13.16 -7.39 5.15
N ASN A 180 -14.23 -7.92 4.55
CA ASN A 180 -15.57 -7.87 5.12
C ASN A 180 -15.65 -8.61 6.47
N ARG A 181 -16.48 -8.09 7.38
CA ARG A 181 -16.60 -8.60 8.76
C ARG A 181 -17.28 -9.98 8.85
N ASP A 182 -18.11 -10.32 7.88
CA ASP A 182 -19.05 -11.45 7.90
C ASP A 182 -18.50 -12.76 7.31
N LEU A 183 -17.22 -12.78 6.95
CA LEU A 183 -16.57 -13.92 6.32
C LEU A 183 -15.55 -14.60 7.24
#